data_AF-A0A9D6AXJ1-F1
#
_entry.id   AF-A0A9D6AXJ1-F1
#
_cell.length_a   1.000
_cell.length_b   1.000
_cell.length_c   1.000
_cell.angle_alpha   90.00
_cell.angle_beta   90.00
_cell.angle_gamma   90.00
#
_symmetry.space_group_name_H-M   'P 1'
#
loop_
_entity.id
_entity.type
_entity.pdbx_description
1 polymer ?
#
loop_
_entity_poly.entity_id
_entity_poly.type
_entity_poly.pdbx_seq_one_letter_code
_entity_poly.pdbx_strand_id
1 'polypeptide(L)'
;MLIEITQRSPGLSCQGDLGAFLDRYFVAEVLARKVTSFYQDDTKKQKPSADKIQIQILGAAIRHFGIIFPEPDIKILFLGGEGRRGRKSARQLRNGYVHSLSVEDRAEIECVTSVLKPMLNAFISATCALAPLIENVA
;
A
#
# COMPACT_ATOMS: atom_id res chain seq x y z
N MET A 1 -8.03 -1.21 15.41
CA MET A 1 -7.54 -2.27 14.47
C MET A 1 -6.43 -1.78 13.53
N LEU A 2 -6.60 -0.65 12.82
CA LEU A 2 -5.63 -0.04 11.91
C LEU A 2 -4.33 0.36 12.61
N ILE A 3 -4.42 0.91 13.83
CA ILE A 3 -3.24 1.24 14.65
C ILE A 3 -2.40 0.00 14.95
N GLU A 4 -3.03 -1.14 15.25
CA GLU A 4 -2.30 -2.39 15.49
C GLU A 4 -1.57 -2.86 14.23
N ILE A 5 -2.18 -2.69 13.05
CA ILE A 5 -1.58 -3.05 11.76
C ILE A 5 -0.31 -2.23 11.51
N THR A 6 -0.29 -0.94 11.85
CA THR A 6 0.89 -0.08 11.63
C THR A 6 2.08 -0.45 12.50
N GLN A 7 1.83 -1.08 13.65
CA GLN A 7 2.85 -1.58 14.56
C GLN A 7 3.40 -2.95 14.16
N ARG A 8 2.75 -3.66 13.21
CA ARG A 8 3.26 -4.94 12.73
C ARG A 8 4.42 -4.72 11.78
N SER A 9 5.40 -5.61 11.87
CA SER A 9 6.46 -5.75 10.89
C SER A 9 6.71 -7.25 10.69
N PRO A 10 6.69 -7.75 9.44
CA PRO A 10 7.07 -9.13 9.14
C PRO A 10 8.53 -9.47 9.50
N GLY A 11 9.37 -8.46 9.77
CA GLY A 11 10.74 -8.65 10.23
C GLY A 11 11.72 -8.96 9.11
N LEU A 12 11.38 -8.61 7.86
CA LEU A 12 12.21 -8.88 6.69
C LEU A 12 13.37 -7.89 6.55
N SER A 13 13.36 -6.78 7.28
CA SER A 13 14.40 -5.74 7.26
C SER A 13 15.84 -6.25 7.49
N CYS A 14 16.01 -7.46 8.05
CA CYS A 14 17.32 -8.12 8.12
C CYS A 14 17.93 -8.40 6.73
N GLN A 15 17.14 -8.40 5.66
CA GLN A 15 17.53 -8.58 4.27
C GLN A 15 17.92 -7.26 3.57
N GLY A 16 18.29 -6.23 4.33
CA GLY A 16 18.67 -4.92 3.79
C GLY A 16 17.50 -4.15 3.21
N ASP A 17 17.77 -3.34 2.17
CA ASP A 17 16.78 -2.43 1.57
C ASP A 17 15.56 -3.16 1.00
N LEU A 18 15.77 -4.31 0.38
CA LEU A 18 14.70 -5.18 -0.10
C LEU A 18 13.75 -5.59 1.02
N GLY A 19 14.31 -6.04 2.14
CA GLY A 19 13.56 -6.43 3.32
C GLY A 19 12.78 -5.27 3.92
N ALA A 20 13.43 -4.11 4.06
CA ALA A 20 12.81 -2.91 4.59
C ALA A 20 11.69 -2.37 3.70
N PHE A 21 11.84 -2.48 2.38
CA PHE A 21 10.78 -2.19 1.41
C PHE A 21 9.59 -3.12 1.60
N LEU A 22 9.81 -4.44 1.64
CA LEU A 22 8.74 -5.43 1.76
C LEU A 22 7.97 -5.28 3.08
N ASP A 23 8.66 -5.07 4.20
CA ASP A 23 8.03 -4.84 5.50
C ASP A 23 7.03 -3.67 5.44
N ARG A 24 7.46 -2.52 4.88
CA ARG A 24 6.59 -1.34 4.77
C ARG A 24 5.50 -1.52 3.74
N TYR A 25 5.80 -2.17 2.62
CA TYR A 25 4.81 -2.42 1.58
C TYR A 25 3.67 -3.30 2.09
N PHE A 26 3.96 -4.38 2.82
CA PHE A 26 2.91 -5.26 3.34
C PHE A 26 1.98 -4.55 4.32
N VAL A 27 2.51 -3.72 5.22
CA VAL A 27 1.70 -2.89 6.12
C VAL A 27 0.81 -1.95 5.31
N ALA A 28 1.37 -1.22 4.34
CA ALA A 28 0.63 -0.30 3.50
C ALA A 28 -0.46 -1.00 2.66
N GLU A 29 -0.18 -2.19 2.13
CA GLU A 29 -1.14 -3.01 1.37
C GLU A 29 -2.33 -3.43 2.23
N VAL A 30 -2.09 -3.89 3.45
CA VAL A 30 -3.15 -4.29 4.38
C VAL A 30 -4.01 -3.08 4.76
N LEU A 31 -3.40 -1.93 5.05
CA LEU A 31 -4.12 -0.69 5.34
C LEU A 31 -4.99 -0.26 4.15
N ALA A 32 -4.44 -0.23 2.94
CA ALA A 32 -5.19 0.14 1.74
C ALA A 32 -6.42 -0.76 1.51
N ARG A 33 -6.28 -2.06 1.77
CA ARG A 33 -7.40 -3.03 1.70
C ARG A 33 -8.45 -2.75 2.79
N LYS A 34 -8.03 -2.48 4.03
CA LYS A 34 -8.94 -2.20 5.14
C LYS A 34 -9.71 -0.89 4.95
N VAL A 35 -9.01 0.19 4.59
CA VAL A 35 -9.62 1.50 4.26
C VAL A 35 -10.65 1.33 3.14
N THR A 36 -10.32 0.57 2.10
CA THR A 36 -11.26 0.28 1.01
C THR A 36 -12.48 -0.50 1.48
N SER A 37 -12.29 -1.51 2.34
CA SER A 37 -13.40 -2.30 2.91
C SER A 37 -14.34 -1.40 3.72
N PHE A 38 -13.81 -0.59 4.62
CA PHE A 38 -14.60 0.32 5.45
C PHE A 38 -15.40 1.31 4.62
N TYR A 39 -14.79 1.88 3.57
CA TYR A 39 -15.50 2.75 2.65
C TYR A 39 -16.67 2.05 1.95
N GLN A 40 -16.50 0.79 1.56
CA GLN A 40 -17.55 0.00 0.90
C GLN A 40 -18.68 -0.36 1.85
N ASP A 41 -18.34 -0.72 3.09
CA ASP A 41 -19.28 -1.02 4.17
C ASP A 41 -20.14 0.22 4.48
N ASP A 42 -19.50 1.38 4.66
CA ASP A 42 -20.19 2.65 4.93
C ASP A 42 -21.07 3.12 3.75
N THR A 43 -20.57 3.01 2.52
CA THR A 43 -21.32 3.46 1.32
C THR A 43 -22.29 2.42 0.74
N LYS A 44 -22.45 1.25 1.39
CA LYS A 44 -23.25 0.11 0.90
C LYS A 44 -22.95 -0.29 -0.54
N LYS A 45 -21.71 -0.06 -0.99
CA LYS A 45 -21.26 -0.44 -2.34
C LYS A 45 -20.95 -1.93 -2.38
N GLN A 46 -21.22 -2.57 -3.51
CA GLN A 46 -20.83 -3.97 -3.70
C GLN A 46 -19.33 -4.13 -3.47
N LYS A 47 -18.95 -5.12 -2.65
CA LYS A 47 -17.56 -5.52 -2.45
C LYS A 47 -17.08 -6.20 -3.74
N PRO A 48 -16.15 -5.59 -4.51
CA PRO A 48 -15.46 -6.35 -5.53
C PRO A 48 -14.65 -7.46 -4.86
N SER A 49 -14.30 -8.51 -5.60
CA SER A 49 -13.49 -9.62 -5.11
C SER A 49 -12.31 -9.10 -4.26
N ALA A 50 -12.21 -9.59 -3.02
CA ALA A 50 -11.33 -9.05 -1.96
C ALA A 50 -9.82 -9.02 -2.31
N ASP A 51 -9.42 -9.64 -3.41
CA ASP A 51 -8.01 -9.89 -3.71
C ASP A 51 -7.27 -8.74 -4.37
N LYS A 52 -7.97 -7.74 -4.93
CA LYS A 52 -7.32 -6.69 -5.72
C LYS A 52 -7.64 -5.27 -5.23
N ILE A 53 -6.59 -4.54 -4.85
CA ILE A 53 -6.68 -3.08 -4.68
C ILE A 53 -7.06 -2.45 -6.02
N GLN A 54 -8.21 -1.77 -6.06
CA GLN A 54 -8.66 -0.96 -7.18
C GLN A 54 -8.36 0.51 -6.89
N ILE A 55 -7.49 1.13 -7.69
CA ILE A 55 -6.99 2.50 -7.43
C ILE A 55 -8.12 3.52 -7.36
N GLN A 56 -9.14 3.38 -8.19
CA GLN A 56 -10.29 4.28 -8.20
C GLN A 56 -11.08 4.21 -6.88
N ILE A 57 -11.28 3.01 -6.35
CA ILE A 57 -12.00 2.82 -5.07
C ILE A 57 -11.12 3.29 -3.91
N LEU A 58 -9.83 2.95 -3.91
CA LEU A 58 -8.89 3.42 -2.90
C LEU A 58 -8.82 4.96 -2.87
N GLY A 59 -8.75 5.61 -4.02
CA GLY A 59 -8.78 7.08 -4.13
C GLY A 59 -10.12 7.68 -3.68
N ALA A 60 -11.24 7.00 -3.90
CA ALA A 60 -12.53 7.41 -3.33
C ALA A 60 -12.56 7.27 -1.80
N ALA A 61 -12.05 6.17 -1.26
CA ALA A 61 -11.97 5.91 0.17
C ALA A 61 -11.07 6.91 0.90
N ILE A 62 -9.90 7.22 0.34
CA ILE A 62 -8.97 8.23 0.87
C ILE A 62 -9.65 9.60 0.97
N ARG A 63 -10.36 10.02 -0.08
CA ARG A 63 -11.13 11.27 -0.06
C ARG A 63 -12.28 11.24 0.94
N HIS A 64 -13.01 10.14 0.99
CA HIS A 64 -14.16 9.95 1.89
C HIS A 64 -13.77 10.11 3.36
N PHE A 65 -12.67 9.48 3.76
CA PHE A 65 -12.18 9.55 5.14
C PHE A 65 -11.29 10.77 5.42
N GLY A 66 -11.05 11.65 4.44
CA GLY A 66 -10.20 12.83 4.60
C GLY A 66 -8.70 12.53 4.75
N ILE A 67 -8.23 11.36 4.30
CA ILE A 67 -6.81 10.99 4.33
C ILE A 67 -6.04 11.93 3.40
N ILE A 68 -5.13 12.71 3.97
CA ILE A 68 -4.27 13.63 3.22
C ILE A 68 -3.14 12.84 2.56
N PHE A 69 -3.38 12.34 1.35
CA PHE A 69 -2.38 11.64 0.55
C PHE A 69 -2.60 11.90 -0.95
N PRO A 70 -1.59 12.36 -1.72
CA PRO A 70 -1.78 12.75 -3.11
C PRO A 70 -2.23 11.60 -4.01
N GLU A 71 -3.21 11.84 -4.88
CA GLU A 71 -3.70 10.82 -5.81
C GLU A 71 -2.63 10.26 -6.77
N PRO A 72 -1.69 11.07 -7.31
CA PRO A 72 -0.57 10.54 -8.10
C PRO A 72 0.27 9.51 -7.34
N ASP A 73 0.46 9.72 -6.03
CA ASP A 73 1.27 8.85 -5.19
C ASP A 73 0.58 7.50 -4.92
N ILE A 74 -0.76 7.47 -4.91
CA ILE A 74 -1.52 6.22 -4.84
C ILE A 74 -1.16 5.31 -6.02
N LYS A 75 -1.01 5.88 -7.22
CA LYS A 75 -0.63 5.11 -8.42
C LYS A 75 0.81 4.62 -8.33
N ILE A 76 1.72 5.44 -7.82
CA ILE A 76 3.13 5.04 -7.59
C ILE A 76 3.20 3.86 -6.62
N LEU A 77 2.36 3.82 -5.59
CA LEU A 77 2.37 2.72 -4.62
C LEU A 77 1.61 1.48 -5.07
N PHE A 78 0.37 1.62 -5.57
CA PHE A 78 -0.57 0.51 -5.63
C PHE A 78 -1.02 0.10 -7.04
N LEU A 79 -0.56 0.80 -8.10
CA LEU A 79 -0.94 0.46 -9.47
C LEU A 79 -0.53 -0.99 -9.78
N GLY A 80 -1.47 -1.81 -10.26
CA GLY A 80 -1.21 -3.20 -10.65
C GLY A 80 -0.83 -3.34 -12.14
N GLY A 81 -0.92 -4.57 -12.64
CA GLY A 81 -0.64 -4.88 -14.06
C GLY A 81 0.85 -4.97 -14.37
N GLU A 82 1.19 -4.96 -15.65
CA GLU A 82 2.58 -4.93 -16.11
C GLU A 82 3.15 -3.51 -16.00
N GLY A 83 4.40 -3.41 -15.56
CA GLY A 83 5.12 -2.15 -15.41
C GLY A 83 6.34 -2.09 -16.33
N ARG A 84 6.63 -0.90 -16.87
CA ARG A 84 7.87 -0.67 -17.60
C ARG A 84 9.03 -0.55 -16.61
N ARG A 85 10.17 -1.15 -16.93
CA ARG A 85 11.39 -1.09 -16.12
C ARG A 85 11.77 0.36 -15.81
N GLY A 86 12.18 0.63 -14.57
CA GLY A 86 12.51 1.96 -14.06
C GLY A 86 11.30 2.87 -13.84
N ARG A 87 10.08 2.37 -14.04
CA ARG A 87 8.81 3.08 -13.83
C ARG A 87 7.76 2.19 -13.18
N LYS A 88 8.18 1.09 -12.53
CA LYS A 88 7.28 0.17 -11.86
C LYS A 88 6.73 0.81 -10.59
N SER A 89 5.46 0.52 -10.29
CA SER A 89 4.89 0.84 -8.99
C SER A 89 5.49 -0.05 -7.89
N ALA A 90 5.32 0.35 -6.63
CA ALA A 90 5.72 -0.50 -5.50
C ALA A 90 5.03 -1.88 -5.56
N ARG A 91 3.75 -1.92 -5.95
CA ARG A 91 3.01 -3.18 -6.14
C ARG A 91 3.59 -4.05 -7.24
N GLN A 92 3.97 -3.46 -8.36
CA GLN A 92 4.56 -4.20 -9.49
C GLN A 92 5.90 -4.80 -9.12
N LEU A 93 6.76 -4.01 -8.45
CA LEU A 93 8.05 -4.47 -7.92
C LEU A 93 7.87 -5.61 -6.92
N ARG A 94 6.99 -5.41 -5.92
CA ARG A 94 6.67 -6.45 -4.94
C ARG A 94 6.17 -7.71 -5.63
N ASN A 95 5.28 -7.59 -6.62
CA ASN A 95 4.75 -8.77 -7.30
C ASN A 95 5.81 -9.54 -8.06
N GLY A 96 6.67 -8.84 -8.82
CA GLY A 96 7.75 -9.48 -9.57
C GLY A 96 8.77 -10.16 -8.64
N TYR A 97 9.09 -9.53 -7.51
CA TYR A 97 9.99 -10.16 -6.54
C TYR A 97 9.33 -11.32 -5.78
N VAL A 98 8.17 -11.11 -5.18
CA VAL A 98 7.52 -12.11 -4.30
C VAL A 98 7.00 -13.32 -5.08
N HIS A 99 6.48 -13.13 -6.29
CA HIS A 99 5.85 -14.23 -7.04
C HIS A 99 6.80 -14.97 -7.98
N SER A 100 7.88 -14.32 -8.43
CA SER A 100 8.82 -14.93 -9.40
C SER A 100 10.29 -14.80 -9.03
N LEU A 101 10.62 -14.26 -7.85
CA LEU A 101 12.00 -14.03 -7.40
C LEU A 101 12.86 -13.29 -8.44
N SER A 102 12.22 -12.34 -9.14
CA SER A 102 12.82 -11.55 -10.22
C SER A 102 14.04 -10.78 -9.71
N VAL A 103 15.21 -11.09 -10.28
CA VAL A 103 16.48 -10.43 -9.93
C VAL A 103 16.45 -8.96 -10.36
N GLU A 104 15.80 -8.69 -11.49
CA GLU A 104 15.62 -7.34 -12.02
C GLU A 104 14.74 -6.49 -11.12
N ASP A 105 13.64 -7.06 -10.60
CA ASP A 105 12.78 -6.34 -9.66
C ASP A 105 13.45 -6.14 -8.31
N ARG A 106 14.26 -7.10 -7.85
CA ARG A 106 15.11 -6.90 -6.67
C ARG A 106 16.05 -5.72 -6.85
N ALA A 107 16.79 -5.68 -7.96
CA ALA A 107 17.72 -4.59 -8.24
C ALA A 107 17.02 -3.24 -8.36
N GLU A 108 15.83 -3.21 -9.00
CA GLU A 108 15.03 -1.98 -9.08
C GLU A 108 14.54 -1.54 -7.69
N ILE A 109 14.07 -2.46 -6.83
CA ILE A 109 13.71 -2.17 -5.44
C ILE A 109 14.90 -1.55 -4.70
N GLU A 110 16.08 -2.18 -4.73
CA GLU A 110 17.27 -1.67 -4.06
C GLU A 110 17.65 -0.26 -4.55
N CYS A 111 17.43 0.04 -5.83
CA CYS A 111 17.66 1.37 -6.41
C CYS A 111 16.64 2.42 -5.97
N VAL A 112 15.35 2.07 -5.90
CA VAL A 112 14.26 3.03 -5.64
C VAL A 112 13.76 3.05 -4.18
N THR A 113 14.32 2.21 -3.31
CA THR A 113 13.88 2.08 -1.91
C THR A 113 13.97 3.41 -1.15
N SER A 114 15.00 4.21 -1.40
CA SER A 114 15.17 5.54 -0.80
C SER A 114 14.01 6.49 -1.12
N VAL A 115 13.29 6.27 -2.23
CA VAL A 115 12.12 7.05 -2.64
C VAL A 115 10.82 6.38 -2.17
N LEU A 116 10.66 5.08 -2.42
CA LEU A 116 9.41 4.37 -2.11
C LEU A 116 9.17 4.20 -0.61
N LYS A 117 10.22 4.00 0.19
CA LYS A 117 10.08 3.78 1.63
C LYS A 117 9.52 5.02 2.36
N PRO A 118 10.03 6.25 2.13
CA PRO A 118 9.38 7.46 2.64
C PRO A 118 7.93 7.61 2.20
N MET A 119 7.59 7.31 0.94
CA MET A 119 6.21 7.38 0.45
C MET A 119 5.29 6.38 1.14
N LEU A 120 5.76 5.14 1.33
CA LEU A 120 5.04 4.10 2.09
C LEU A 120 4.81 4.54 3.53
N ASN A 121 5.83 5.09 4.19
CA ASN A 121 5.70 5.62 5.54
C ASN A 121 4.71 6.80 5.61
N ALA A 122 4.73 7.71 4.62
CA ALA A 122 3.77 8.81 4.55
C ALA A 122 2.33 8.31 4.42
N PHE A 123 2.09 7.30 3.58
CA PHE A 123 0.78 6.67 3.45
C PHE A 123 0.32 6.00 4.75
N ILE A 124 1.21 5.23 5.40
CA ILE A 124 0.93 4.57 6.68
C ILE A 124 0.57 5.60 7.75
N SER A 125 1.37 6.66 7.88
CA SER A 125 1.15 7.74 8.86
C SER A 125 -0.15 8.48 8.61
N ALA A 126 -0.45 8.85 7.36
CA ALA A 126 -1.69 9.54 7.00
C ALA A 126 -2.93 8.69 7.30
N THR A 127 -2.86 7.38 7.04
CA THR A 127 -3.95 6.45 7.37
C THR A 127 -4.11 6.28 8.88
N CYS A 128 -3.00 6.18 9.61
CA CYS A 128 -3.00 6.01 11.07
C CYS A 128 -3.59 7.22 11.79
N ALA A 129 -3.32 8.45 11.30
CA ALA A 129 -3.83 9.68 11.88
C ALA A 129 -5.37 9.73 11.90
N LEU A 130 -6.02 9.04 10.95
CA LEU A 130 -7.49 9.02 10.82
C LEU A 130 -8.08 7.67 11.21
N ALA A 131 -7.29 6.75 11.76
CA ALA A 131 -7.75 5.44 12.18
C ALA A 131 -8.96 5.50 13.13
N PRO A 132 -9.02 6.39 14.15
CA PRO A 132 -10.21 6.48 15.01
C PRO A 132 -11.48 6.86 14.25
N LEU A 133 -11.38 7.75 13.25
CA LEU A 133 -12.54 8.16 12.45
C LEU A 133 -13.00 7.06 11.51
N ILE A 134 -12.07 6.38 10.87
CA ILE A 134 -12.34 5.28 9.93
C ILE A 134 -13.02 4.11 10.66
N GLU A 135 -12.56 3.78 11.87
CA GLU A 135 -13.08 2.67 12.66
C GLU A 135 -14.46 2.94 13.27
N ASN A 136 -14.86 4.21 13.46
CA ASN A 136 -16.17 4.56 14.01
C ASN A 136 -17.33 4.37 13.01
N VAL A 137 -17.03 4.21 11.71
CA VAL A 137 -18.04 4.05 10.64
C VAL A 137 -18.23 2.59 10.22
N ALA A 138 -17.46 1.68 10.82
CA ALA A 138 -17.44 0.24 10.53
C ALA A 138 -18.21 -0.56 11.59
#